data_AF-A0A7S1SUU0-F1
#
_entry.id   AF-A0A7S1SUU0-F1
#
_cell.length_a   1.000
_cell.length_b   1.000
_cell.length_c   1.000
_cell.angle_alpha   90.00
_cell.angle_beta   90.00
_cell.angle_gamma   90.00
#
_symmetry.space_group_name_H-M   'P 1'
#
loop_
_entity.id
_entity.type
_entity.pdbx_description
1 polymer ?
#
loop_
_entity_poly.entity_id
_entity_poly.type
_entity_poly.pdbx_seq_one_letter_code
_entity_poly.pdbx_strand_id
1 'polypeptide(L)'
;TWEYSAQFALRPYLYLLLHSLVGAPVAAVVGEQGSKVCVFYAIRMALGAISAACDTALVRATAKKASPEAASILLVLLMGSTGTFLASTTLLPSTFSMYAVTFAASAILEERWPAVIFASIVGVVWGWAVVGIAVMPYALAVLLCTPFARSLSVAVVGLLVTLTP
;
A
#
# COMPACT_ATOMS: atom_id res chain seq x y z
N THR A 1 -10.19 -16.17 8.22
CA THR A 1 -11.61 -15.81 8.04
C THR A 1 -12.20 -16.60 6.88
N TRP A 2 -13.53 -16.71 6.79
CA TRP A 2 -14.23 -17.43 5.72
C TRP A 2 -13.85 -16.95 4.31
N GLU A 3 -13.39 -15.70 4.19
CA GLU A 3 -12.88 -15.06 2.97
C GLU A 3 -11.68 -15.79 2.34
N TYR A 4 -10.89 -16.55 3.12
CA TYR A 4 -9.73 -17.31 2.61
C TYR A 4 -10.04 -18.80 2.38
N SER A 5 -11.26 -19.25 2.72
CA SER A 5 -11.68 -20.63 2.51
C SER A 5 -11.78 -20.93 1.02
N ALA A 6 -11.13 -22.01 0.59
CA ALA A 6 -11.20 -22.49 -0.79
C ALA A 6 -12.63 -22.79 -1.24
N GLN A 7 -13.54 -23.06 -0.30
CA GLN A 7 -14.95 -23.35 -0.54
C GLN A 7 -15.69 -22.21 -1.26
N PHE A 8 -15.30 -20.94 -1.04
CA PHE A 8 -15.99 -19.80 -1.63
C PHE A 8 -15.34 -19.30 -2.94
N ALA A 9 -14.20 -19.86 -3.36
CA ALA A 9 -13.49 -19.53 -4.61
C ALA A 9 -13.25 -18.02 -4.87
N LEU A 10 -13.34 -17.16 -3.86
CA LEU A 10 -13.18 -15.70 -3.96
C LEU A 10 -11.71 -15.25 -4.09
N ARG A 11 -10.76 -16.13 -4.43
CA ARG A 11 -9.33 -15.77 -4.43
C ARG A 11 -9.03 -14.81 -5.58
N PRO A 12 -8.64 -13.55 -5.30
CA PRO A 12 -8.14 -12.68 -6.34
C PRO A 12 -6.76 -13.20 -6.77
N TYR A 13 -6.70 -14.00 -7.84
CA TYR A 13 -5.44 -14.50 -8.40
C TYR A 13 -4.52 -13.36 -8.87
N LEU A 14 -5.08 -12.17 -9.12
CA LEU A 14 -4.33 -10.93 -9.33
C LEU A 14 -3.34 -10.67 -8.20
N TYR A 15 -3.70 -10.94 -6.95
CA TYR A 15 -2.82 -10.78 -5.80
C TYR A 15 -1.58 -11.67 -5.93
N LEU A 16 -1.75 -12.93 -6.34
CA LEU A 16 -0.62 -13.85 -6.57
C LEU A 16 0.24 -13.41 -7.75
N LEU A 17 -0.38 -12.85 -8.81
CA LEU A 17 0.32 -12.35 -9.97
C LEU A 17 1.23 -11.16 -9.63
N LEU A 18 0.79 -10.24 -8.77
CA LEU A 18 1.66 -9.15 -8.29
C LEU A 18 2.89 -9.67 -7.54
N HIS A 19 2.72 -10.68 -6.69
CA HIS A 19 3.86 -11.27 -5.97
C HIS A 19 4.75 -12.12 -6.85
N SER A 20 4.25 -12.61 -7.98
CA SER A 20 5.06 -13.32 -8.97
C SER A 20 6.16 -12.44 -9.59
N LEU A 21 5.98 -11.10 -9.58
CA LEU A 21 7.03 -10.16 -9.99
C LEU A 21 8.32 -10.31 -9.18
N VAL A 22 8.21 -10.69 -7.91
CA VAL A 22 9.35 -11.00 -7.03
C VAL A 22 9.60 -12.51 -6.99
N GLY A 23 8.55 -13.31 -6.93
CA GLY A 23 8.64 -14.75 -6.76
C GLY A 23 9.26 -15.49 -7.95
N ALA A 24 8.88 -15.13 -9.17
CA ALA A 24 9.37 -15.77 -10.40
C ALA A 24 10.88 -15.56 -10.64
N PRO A 25 11.44 -14.34 -10.56
CA PRO A 25 12.88 -14.16 -10.73
C PRO A 25 13.67 -14.85 -9.61
N VAL A 26 13.18 -14.82 -8.37
CA VAL A 26 13.83 -15.54 -7.27
C VAL A 26 13.78 -17.05 -7.50
N ALA A 27 12.64 -17.61 -7.92
CA ALA A 27 12.53 -19.02 -8.25
C ALA A 27 13.47 -19.43 -9.39
N ALA A 28 13.61 -18.59 -10.42
CA ALA A 28 14.53 -18.83 -11.53
C ALA A 28 16.01 -18.86 -11.07
N VAL A 29 16.38 -17.99 -10.12
CA VAL A 29 17.76 -17.94 -9.58
C VAL A 29 18.06 -19.13 -8.65
N VAL A 30 17.11 -19.54 -7.82
CA VAL A 30 17.32 -20.64 -6.85
C VAL A 30 17.19 -22.03 -7.53
N GLY A 31 16.57 -22.11 -8.72
CA GLY A 31 16.46 -23.33 -9.53
C GLY A 31 15.36 -24.29 -9.02
N GLU A 32 15.13 -25.41 -9.74
CA GLU A 32 14.06 -26.37 -9.41
C GLU A 32 14.26 -27.06 -8.04
N GLN A 33 15.49 -27.13 -7.55
CA GLN A 33 15.83 -27.63 -6.20
C GLN A 33 15.73 -26.54 -5.13
N GLY A 34 15.41 -25.31 -5.51
CA GLY A 34 15.30 -24.18 -4.62
C GLY A 34 14.19 -24.36 -3.61
N SER A 35 14.52 -24.14 -2.33
CA SER A 35 13.53 -24.25 -1.26
C SER A 35 12.45 -23.20 -1.47
N LYS A 36 11.18 -23.63 -1.58
CA LYS A 36 9.98 -22.76 -1.60
C LYS A 36 10.00 -21.72 -0.47
N VAL A 37 10.71 -22.05 0.61
CA VAL A 37 10.99 -21.18 1.76
C VAL A 37 11.77 -19.93 1.35
N CYS A 38 12.78 -20.04 0.48
CA CYS A 38 13.58 -18.90 -0.01
C CYS A 38 12.70 -17.92 -0.79
N VAL A 39 11.86 -18.41 -1.71
CA VAL A 39 10.92 -17.57 -2.47
C VAL A 39 9.94 -16.88 -1.54
N PHE A 40 9.39 -17.61 -0.56
CA PHE A 40 8.49 -17.07 0.44
C PHE A 40 9.12 -15.92 1.25
N TYR A 41 10.33 -16.11 1.77
CA TYR A 41 11.02 -15.05 2.52
C TYR A 41 11.44 -13.89 1.63
N ALA A 42 11.84 -14.12 0.38
CA ALA A 42 12.18 -13.05 -0.55
C ALA A 42 10.98 -12.13 -0.80
N ILE A 43 9.78 -12.70 -0.99
CA ILE A 43 8.56 -11.92 -1.14
C ILE A 43 8.28 -11.12 0.14
N ARG A 44 8.42 -11.72 1.33
CA ARG A 44 8.24 -11.01 2.60
C ARG A 44 9.22 -9.87 2.79
N MET A 45 10.47 -10.05 2.38
CA MET A 45 11.49 -8.99 2.43
C MET A 45 11.14 -7.83 1.49
N ALA A 46 10.64 -8.12 0.28
CA ALA A 46 10.17 -7.09 -0.64
C ALA A 46 8.99 -6.29 -0.06
N LEU A 47 8.01 -6.98 0.53
CA LEU A 47 6.88 -6.35 1.23
C LEU A 47 7.36 -5.46 2.40
N GLY A 48 8.28 -5.97 3.22
CA GLY A 48 8.88 -5.19 4.31
C GLY A 48 9.59 -3.93 3.81
N ALA A 49 10.30 -4.02 2.68
CA ALA A 49 10.96 -2.87 2.06
C ALA A 49 9.96 -1.82 1.54
N ILE A 50 8.84 -2.25 0.93
CA ILE A 50 7.76 -1.36 0.49
C ILE A 50 7.12 -0.65 1.70
N SER A 51 6.87 -1.38 2.78
CA SER A 51 6.37 -0.80 4.04
C SER A 51 7.30 0.28 4.56
N ALA A 52 8.60 -0.05 4.69
CA ALA A 52 9.61 0.87 5.17
C ALA A 52 9.72 2.13 4.29
N ALA A 53 9.55 2.00 2.97
CA ALA A 53 9.53 3.14 2.06
C ALA A 53 8.31 4.06 2.31
N CYS A 54 7.12 3.48 2.53
CA CYS A 54 5.90 4.22 2.84
C CYS A 54 6.01 4.93 4.21
N ASP A 55 6.48 4.23 5.23
CA ASP A 55 6.71 4.79 6.57
C ASP A 55 7.76 5.92 6.52
N THR A 56 8.83 5.73 5.76
CA THR A 56 9.85 6.78 5.55
C THR A 56 9.26 8.01 4.86
N ALA A 57 8.40 7.84 3.86
CA ALA A 57 7.72 8.95 3.20
C ALA A 57 6.84 9.72 4.20
N LEU A 58 6.09 9.02 5.05
CA LEU A 58 5.24 9.62 6.07
C LEU A 58 6.04 10.39 7.14
N VAL A 59 7.13 9.80 7.64
CA VAL A 59 8.01 10.45 8.63
C VAL A 59 8.65 11.70 8.03
N ARG A 60 9.14 11.64 6.78
CA ARG A 60 9.73 12.79 6.08
C ARG A 60 8.70 13.89 5.83
N ALA A 61 7.49 13.53 5.40
CA ALA A 61 6.43 14.51 5.16
C ALA A 61 5.99 15.19 6.46
N THR A 62 5.91 14.42 7.56
CA THR A 62 5.64 14.94 8.92
C THR A 62 6.73 15.91 9.37
N ALA A 63 8.01 15.57 9.15
CA ALA A 63 9.12 16.45 9.52
C ALA A 63 9.08 17.80 8.80
N LYS A 64 8.67 17.80 7.52
CA LYS A 64 8.53 19.03 6.73
C LYS A 64 7.30 19.85 7.11
N LYS A 65 6.16 19.21 7.38
CA LYS A 65 4.87 19.88 7.56
C LYS A 65 4.60 20.30 9.01
N ALA A 66 5.04 19.51 9.98
CA ALA A 66 4.82 19.73 11.41
C ALA A 66 6.12 20.17 12.10
N SER A 67 6.95 19.22 12.53
CA SER A 67 8.28 19.50 13.08
C SER A 67 9.17 18.24 13.08
N PRO A 68 10.50 18.37 13.16
CA PRO A 68 11.43 17.24 13.29
C PRO A 68 11.19 16.39 14.55
N GLU A 69 10.77 17.00 15.65
CA GLU A 69 10.47 16.32 16.92
C GLU A 69 9.22 15.45 16.78
N ALA A 70 8.16 15.99 16.18
CA ALA A 70 6.94 15.23 15.90
C ALA A 70 7.21 14.02 14.98
N ALA A 71 8.07 14.20 13.97
CA ALA A 71 8.49 13.11 13.08
C ALA A 71 9.31 12.04 13.82
N SER A 72 10.15 12.44 14.76
CA SER A 72 10.93 11.51 15.59
C SER A 72 10.04 10.67 16.50
N ILE A 73 9.03 11.31 17.13
CA ILE A 73 8.01 10.61 17.92
C ILE A 73 7.24 9.61 17.03
N LEU A 74 6.80 10.04 15.85
CA LEU A 74 6.12 9.17 14.90
C LEU A 74 6.98 7.97 14.50
N LEU A 75 8.27 8.17 14.22
CA LEU A 75 9.18 7.08 13.88
C LEU A 75 9.29 6.06 15.02
N VAL A 76 9.43 6.51 16.27
CA VAL A 76 9.47 5.63 17.44
C VAL A 76 8.17 4.84 17.58
N LEU A 77 7.01 5.49 17.38
CA LEU A 77 5.71 4.82 17.43
C LEU A 77 5.55 3.76 16.32
N LEU A 78 6.00 4.07 15.10
CA LEU A 78 5.97 3.12 13.97
C LEU A 78 6.88 1.92 14.23
N MET A 79 8.10 2.15 14.73
CA MET A 79 9.04 1.08 15.09
C MET A 79 8.54 0.22 16.26
N GLY A 80 7.83 0.82 17.23
CA GLY A 80 7.25 0.13 18.37
C GLY A 80 5.93 -0.59 18.07
N SER A 81 5.33 -0.37 16.90
CA SER A 81 4.05 -0.96 16.52
C SER A 81 4.22 -2.41 16.07
N THR A 82 3.99 -3.35 17.00
CA THR A 82 4.00 -4.79 16.71
C THR A 82 2.95 -5.18 15.67
N GLY A 83 1.79 -4.51 15.68
CA GLY A 83 0.72 -4.75 14.71
C GLY A 83 1.13 -4.39 13.29
N THR A 84 1.72 -3.21 13.10
CA THR A 84 2.22 -2.76 11.78
C THR A 84 3.34 -3.66 11.29
N PHE A 85 4.25 -4.07 12.18
CA PHE A 85 5.34 -4.98 11.84
C PHE A 85 4.83 -6.32 11.29
N LEU A 86 3.85 -6.96 11.96
CA LEU A 86 3.27 -8.21 11.48
C LEU A 86 2.47 -8.02 10.18
N ALA A 87 1.69 -6.94 10.07
CA ALA A 87 0.92 -6.63 8.87
C ALA A 87 1.82 -6.35 7.65
N SER A 88 2.97 -5.71 7.85
CA SER A 88 3.88 -5.26 6.79
C SER A 88 4.51 -6.35 5.95
N THR A 89 4.49 -7.61 6.38
CA THR A 89 5.10 -8.73 5.63
C THR A 89 4.10 -9.84 5.35
N THR A 90 2.83 -9.61 5.67
CA THR A 90 1.76 -10.59 5.52
C THR A 90 1.21 -10.55 4.09
N LEU A 91 1.02 -11.73 3.49
CA LEU A 91 0.57 -11.88 2.10
C LEU A 91 -0.95 -11.71 2.00
N LEU A 92 -1.46 -10.56 2.43
CA LEU A 92 -2.86 -10.19 2.38
C LEU A 92 -3.09 -8.91 1.55
N PRO A 93 -4.24 -8.79 0.86
CA PRO A 93 -4.60 -7.54 0.16
C PRO A 93 -4.71 -6.32 1.11
N SER A 94 -5.07 -6.55 2.37
CA SER A 94 -5.07 -5.50 3.41
C SER A 94 -3.68 -4.91 3.66
N THR A 95 -2.60 -5.64 3.39
CA THR A 95 -1.22 -5.13 3.49
C THR A 95 -0.92 -4.09 2.41
N PHE A 96 -1.38 -4.30 1.17
CA PHE A 96 -1.28 -3.25 0.12
C PHE A 96 -2.11 -2.03 0.47
N SER A 97 -3.29 -2.25 1.04
CA SER A 97 -4.15 -1.18 1.53
C SER A 97 -3.45 -0.31 2.57
N MET A 98 -2.76 -0.95 3.52
CA MET A 98 -1.96 -0.28 4.54
C MET A 98 -0.88 0.62 3.90
N TYR A 99 -0.10 0.08 2.95
CA TYR A 99 0.92 0.88 2.26
C TYR A 99 0.32 2.07 1.51
N ALA A 100 -0.78 1.84 0.78
CA ALA A 100 -1.47 2.85 0.01
C ALA A 100 -2.02 3.98 0.90
N VAL A 101 -2.64 3.65 2.03
CA VAL A 101 -3.16 4.61 3.01
C VAL A 101 -2.03 5.40 3.66
N THR A 102 -0.96 4.73 4.10
CA THR A 102 0.23 5.39 4.67
C THR A 102 0.88 6.35 3.67
N PHE A 103 1.04 5.91 2.42
CA PHE A 103 1.59 6.75 1.37
C PHE A 103 0.64 7.92 1.03
N ALA A 104 -0.67 7.70 0.97
CA ALA A 104 -1.66 8.76 0.76
C ALA A 104 -1.61 9.82 1.87
N ALA A 105 -1.47 9.39 3.13
CA ALA A 105 -1.28 10.29 4.26
C ALA A 105 -0.02 11.16 4.09
N SER A 106 1.10 10.56 3.66
CA SER A 106 2.32 11.34 3.37
C SER A 106 2.13 12.33 2.24
N ALA A 107 1.42 11.94 1.17
CA ALA A 107 1.11 12.80 0.03
C ALA A 107 0.17 13.96 0.40
N ILE A 108 -0.75 13.77 1.35
CA ILE A 108 -1.57 14.87 1.89
C ILE A 108 -0.70 15.91 2.59
N LEU A 109 0.23 15.47 3.43
CA LEU A 109 1.13 16.38 4.15
C LEU A 109 2.04 17.18 3.20
N GLU A 110 2.39 16.59 2.05
CA GLU A 110 3.12 17.28 0.97
C GLU A 110 2.20 18.03 -0.02
N GLU A 111 0.88 18.06 0.20
CA GLU A 111 -0.13 18.68 -0.68
C GLU A 111 -0.09 18.15 -2.14
N ARG A 112 0.34 16.90 -2.32
CA ARG A 112 0.45 16.20 -3.61
C ARG A 112 -0.86 15.49 -3.94
N TRP A 113 -1.92 16.27 -4.18
CA TRP A 113 -3.28 15.77 -4.39
C TRP A 113 -3.44 14.66 -5.43
N PRO A 114 -2.75 14.68 -6.60
CA PRO A 114 -2.84 13.58 -7.56
C PRO A 114 -2.33 12.24 -7.00
N ALA A 115 -1.28 12.28 -6.17
CA ALA A 115 -0.73 11.09 -5.53
C ALA A 115 -1.67 10.55 -4.44
N VAL A 116 -2.38 11.43 -3.73
CA VAL A 116 -3.41 11.04 -2.75
C VAL A 116 -4.53 10.26 -3.44
N ILE A 117 -5.04 10.78 -4.56
CA ILE A 117 -6.10 10.14 -5.35
C ILE A 117 -5.62 8.78 -5.86
N PHE A 118 -4.45 8.74 -6.50
CA PHE A 118 -3.91 7.51 -7.08
C PHE A 118 -3.68 6.43 -6.01
N ALA A 119 -3.02 6.78 -4.91
CA ALA A 119 -2.77 5.84 -3.82
C ALA A 119 -4.08 5.34 -3.20
N SER A 120 -5.07 6.21 -3.00
CA SER A 120 -6.39 5.79 -2.49
C SER A 120 -7.08 4.80 -3.43
N ILE A 121 -7.02 5.02 -4.75
CA ILE A 121 -7.58 4.10 -5.75
C ILE A 121 -6.85 2.75 -5.69
N VAL A 122 -5.52 2.74 -5.68
CA VAL A 122 -4.72 1.50 -5.57
C VAL A 122 -5.09 0.72 -4.30
N GLY A 123 -5.24 1.41 -3.16
CA GLY A 123 -5.63 0.78 -1.89
C GLY A 123 -7.01 0.13 -1.92
N VAL A 124 -7.97 0.72 -2.64
CA VAL A 124 -9.33 0.18 -2.77
C VAL A 124 -9.39 -0.95 -3.82
N VAL A 125 -8.77 -0.77 -4.97
CA VAL A 125 -8.88 -1.69 -6.13
C VAL A 125 -7.99 -2.92 -5.95
N TRP A 126 -6.72 -2.75 -5.57
CA TRP A 126 -5.75 -3.85 -5.41
C TRP A 126 -5.67 -4.38 -3.98
N GLY A 127 -6.09 -3.56 -3.03
CA GLY A 127 -6.11 -3.91 -1.62
C GLY A 127 -7.45 -4.51 -1.20
N TRP A 128 -8.30 -3.68 -0.59
CA TRP A 128 -9.56 -4.16 -0.03
C TRP A 128 -10.64 -3.09 -0.12
N ALA A 129 -11.86 -3.44 -0.55
CA ALA A 129 -12.91 -2.46 -0.83
C ALA A 129 -13.29 -1.60 0.40
N VAL A 130 -13.24 -2.16 1.61
CA VAL A 130 -13.55 -1.46 2.89
C VAL A 130 -12.59 -0.29 3.15
N VAL A 131 -11.43 -0.27 2.50
CA VAL A 131 -10.47 0.85 2.58
C VAL A 131 -11.08 2.16 2.07
N GLY A 132 -12.13 2.09 1.25
CA GLY A 132 -12.92 3.26 0.84
C GLY A 132 -13.36 4.13 2.04
N ILE A 133 -13.66 3.50 3.18
CA ILE A 133 -14.01 4.21 4.41
C ILE A 133 -12.78 4.91 5.01
N ALA A 134 -11.62 4.24 5.03
CA ALA A 134 -10.38 4.79 5.56
C ALA A 134 -9.85 5.98 4.74
N VAL A 135 -10.04 5.96 3.41
CA VAL A 135 -9.61 7.05 2.52
C VAL A 135 -10.67 8.16 2.36
N MET A 136 -11.86 8.00 2.92
CA MET A 136 -12.91 9.02 2.91
C MET A 136 -12.45 10.40 3.41
N PRO A 137 -11.75 10.55 4.55
CA PRO A 137 -11.21 11.86 4.95
C PRO A 137 -10.21 12.43 3.93
N TYR A 138 -9.48 11.57 3.22
CA TYR A 138 -8.52 11.99 2.20
C TYR A 138 -9.22 12.50 0.95
N ALA A 139 -10.27 11.80 0.52
CA ALA A 139 -11.12 12.23 -0.58
C ALA A 139 -11.79 13.57 -0.28
N LEU A 140 -12.29 13.77 0.95
CA LEU A 140 -12.85 15.05 1.37
C LEU A 140 -11.79 16.16 1.33
N ALA A 141 -10.59 15.91 1.86
CA ALA A 141 -9.50 16.90 1.80
C ALA A 141 -9.15 17.29 0.35
N VAL A 142 -9.07 16.32 -0.56
CA VAL A 142 -8.84 16.58 -2.00
C VAL A 142 -9.95 17.46 -2.58
N LEU A 143 -11.22 17.14 -2.31
CA LEU A 143 -12.36 17.90 -2.84
C LEU A 143 -12.43 19.34 -2.31
N LEU A 144 -11.97 19.56 -1.08
CA LEU A 144 -11.92 20.89 -0.48
C LEU A 144 -10.74 21.72 -0.98
N CYS A 145 -9.60 21.08 -1.31
CA CYS A 145 -8.37 21.77 -1.68
C CYS A 145 -8.11 21.83 -3.20
N THR A 146 -8.85 21.09 -4.02
CA THR A 146 -8.65 21.05 -5.47
C THR A 146 -9.95 21.16 -6.27
N PRO A 147 -9.91 21.73 -7.50
CA PRO A 147 -11.09 21.82 -8.34
C PRO A 147 -11.60 20.43 -8.74
N PHE A 148 -12.91 20.20 -8.60
CA PHE A 148 -13.55 18.91 -8.86
C PHE A 148 -13.19 18.29 -10.21
N ALA A 149 -13.16 19.09 -11.29
CA ALA A 149 -12.83 18.60 -12.64
C ALA A 149 -11.40 18.04 -12.72
N ARG A 150 -10.45 18.63 -12.00
CA ARG A 150 -9.06 18.14 -11.95
C ARG A 150 -8.96 16.86 -11.15
N SER A 151 -9.65 16.79 -10.00
CA SER A 151 -9.67 15.59 -9.16
C SER A 151 -10.33 14.42 -9.90
N LEU A 152 -11.42 14.69 -10.61
CA LEU A 152 -12.13 13.69 -11.41
C LEU A 152 -11.28 13.16 -12.56
N SER A 153 -10.61 14.03 -13.33
CA SER A 153 -9.75 13.58 -14.43
C SER A 153 -8.59 12.71 -13.94
N VAL A 154 -7.94 13.09 -12.83
CA VAL A 154 -6.89 12.26 -12.22
C VAL A 154 -7.46 10.94 -11.70
N ALA A 155 -8.66 10.95 -11.11
CA ALA A 155 -9.30 9.73 -10.62
C ALA A 155 -9.64 8.76 -11.76
N VAL A 156 -10.17 9.27 -12.89
CA VAL A 156 -10.46 8.45 -14.08
C VAL A 156 -9.17 7.86 -14.65
N VAL A 157 -8.12 8.66 -14.80
CA VAL A 157 -6.81 8.16 -15.28
C VAL A 157 -6.24 7.12 -14.31
N GLY A 158 -6.28 7.39 -13.01
CA GLY A 158 -5.81 6.45 -11.99
C GLY A 158 -6.58 5.12 -12.03
N LEU A 159 -7.91 5.18 -12.17
CA LEU A 159 -8.75 4.01 -12.27
C LEU A 159 -8.41 3.19 -13.53
N LEU A 160 -8.28 3.85 -14.68
CA LEU A 160 -7.89 3.19 -15.93
C LEU A 160 -6.55 2.48 -15.79
N VAL A 161 -5.53 3.15 -15.23
CA VAL A 161 -4.20 2.56 -15.00
C VAL A 161 -4.26 1.35 -14.06
N THR A 162 -5.09 1.40 -13.02
CA THR A 162 -5.21 0.27 -12.06
C THR A 162 -6.01 -0.91 -12.58
N LEU A 163 -6.88 -0.69 -13.58
CA LEU A 163 -7.74 -1.73 -14.17
C LEU A 163 -7.18 -2.31 -15.46
N THR A 164 -6.28 -1.60 -16.15
CA THR A 164 -5.55 -2.16 -17.29
C THR A 164 -4.55 -3.20 -16.81
N PRO A 165 -4.54 -4.41 -17.41
CA PRO A 165 -3.65 -5.50 -17.03
C PRO A 165 -2.17 -5.23 -17.34
#